data_AF-A0A7S4DES4-F1
#
_entry.id   AF-A0A7S4DES4-F1
#
_cell.length_a   1.000
_cell.length_b   1.000
_cell.length_c   1.000
_cell.angle_alpha   90.00
_cell.angle_beta   90.00
_cell.angle_gamma   90.00
#
_symmetry.space_group_name_H-M   'P 1'
#
loop_
_entity.id
_entity.type
_entity.pdbx_description
1 polymer ?
#
loop_
_entity_poly.entity_id
_entity_poly.type
_entity_poly.pdbx_seq_one_letter_code
_entity_poly.pdbx_strand_id
1 'polypeptide(L)'
;RLLARAGPRALAGLGAPGCRLAVVADQWDSDRSAHRQGRLDNRKRPADLLRETPGCAAALLSLAGANAVVVQALPASPHHAARVVRGVLGALWDKATVGEAVVGLRTVAV
;
A
#
# COMPACT_ATOMS: atom_id res chain seq x y z
N ARG A 1 -5.24 3.18 -5.84
CA ARG A 1 -4.06 2.47 -6.37
C ARG A 1 -2.85 3.40 -6.38
N LEU A 2 -1.77 3.05 -5.69
CA LEU A 2 -0.51 3.83 -5.67
C LEU A 2 0.04 3.98 -7.08
N LEU A 3 0.14 2.87 -7.81
CA LEU A 3 0.68 2.83 -9.17
C LEU A 3 -0.17 3.57 -10.21
N ALA A 4 -1.45 3.80 -9.91
CA ALA A 4 -2.31 4.65 -10.74
C ALA A 4 -1.97 6.14 -10.64
N ARG A 5 -1.26 6.55 -9.58
CA ARG A 5 -0.93 7.96 -9.29
C ARG A 5 0.56 8.24 -9.43
N ALA A 6 1.39 7.31 -8.97
CA ALA A 6 2.83 7.36 -9.09
C ALA A 6 3.29 6.14 -9.92
N GLY A 7 3.59 6.38 -11.19
CA GLY A 7 4.05 5.31 -12.08
C GLY A 7 5.41 4.74 -11.65
N PRO A 8 5.85 3.62 -12.26
CA PRO A 8 7.08 2.92 -11.88
C PRO A 8 8.32 3.81 -11.87
N ARG A 9 8.45 4.73 -12.85
CA ARG A 9 9.59 5.67 -12.92
C ARG A 9 9.62 6.63 -11.72
N ALA A 10 8.46 7.10 -11.28
CA ALA A 10 8.37 8.01 -10.14
C ALA A 10 8.74 7.30 -8.83
N LEU A 11 8.29 6.06 -8.65
CA LEU A 11 8.62 5.27 -7.46
C LEU A 11 10.07 4.80 -7.44
N ALA A 12 10.59 4.32 -8.57
CA ALA A 12 11.99 3.91 -8.66
C ALA A 12 12.95 5.10 -8.47
N GLY A 13 12.59 6.27 -9.00
CA GLY A 13 13.37 7.51 -8.83
C GLY A 13 13.26 8.15 -7.45
N LEU A 14 12.42 7.61 -6.55
CA LEU A 14 12.19 8.18 -5.22
C LEU A 14 13.43 8.07 -4.31
N GLY A 15 14.34 7.13 -4.61
CA GLY A 15 15.64 7.01 -3.96
C GLY A 15 15.52 7.01 -2.43
N ALA A 16 15.05 5.90 -1.86
CA ALA A 16 14.71 5.78 -0.45
C ALA A 16 15.66 4.85 0.35
N PRO A 17 17.01 4.93 0.22
CA PRO A 17 17.93 4.00 0.87
C PRO A 17 17.95 4.08 2.40
N GLY A 18 17.40 5.14 2.99
CA GLY A 18 17.20 5.29 4.45
C GLY A 18 15.80 4.88 4.94
N CYS A 19 14.90 4.47 4.03
CA CYS A 19 13.53 4.14 4.39
C CYS A 19 13.48 2.77 5.07
N ARG A 20 13.30 2.77 6.39
CA ARG A 20 13.19 1.53 7.18
C ARG A 20 11.88 0.78 6.93
N LEU A 21 10.81 1.51 6.67
CA LEU A 21 9.48 0.97 6.48
C LEU A 21 8.66 1.86 5.52
N ALA A 22 8.07 1.25 4.50
CA ALA A 22 7.04 1.85 3.69
C ALA A 22 5.69 1.16 3.96
N VAL A 23 4.69 1.92 4.39
CA VAL A 23 3.33 1.43 4.57
C VAL A 23 2.46 1.97 3.44
N VAL A 24 1.96 1.08 2.58
CA VAL A 24 1.10 1.44 1.46
C VAL A 24 -0.34 1.12 1.82
N ALA A 25 -1.06 2.16 2.23
CA ALA A 25 -2.50 2.10 2.41
C ALA A 25 -3.18 2.30 1.05
N ASP A 26 -3.37 1.20 0.33
CA ASP A 26 -4.00 1.17 -0.99
C ASP A 26 -5.30 0.36 -0.97
N GLN A 27 -6.02 0.36 -2.10
CA GLN A 27 -7.25 -0.42 -2.30
C GLN A 27 -8.40 0.00 -1.36
N TRP A 28 -8.47 1.30 -1.02
CA TRP A 28 -9.61 1.85 -0.30
C TRP A 28 -10.81 1.97 -1.21
N ASP A 29 -11.81 1.15 -0.94
CA ASP A 29 -13.00 1.07 -1.78
C ASP A 29 -14.15 1.89 -1.17
N SER A 30 -14.56 2.89 -1.94
CA SER A 30 -15.68 3.77 -1.66
C SER A 30 -16.22 4.23 -3.00
N ASP A 31 -17.52 4.50 -3.13
CA ASP A 31 -18.11 4.90 -4.42
C ASP A 31 -17.38 6.09 -5.05
N ARG A 32 -16.98 7.05 -4.20
CA ARG A 32 -16.24 8.23 -4.63
C ARG A 32 -14.81 7.93 -5.08
N SER A 33 -14.12 6.94 -4.49
CA SER A 33 -12.80 6.50 -4.95
C SER A 33 -12.93 5.65 -6.22
N ALA A 34 -13.93 4.77 -6.30
CA ALA A 34 -14.23 3.93 -7.47
C ALA A 34 -14.50 4.77 -8.72
N HIS A 35 -15.35 5.79 -8.65
CA HIS A 35 -15.60 6.69 -9.80
C HIS A 35 -14.37 7.48 -10.24
N ARG A 36 -13.48 7.87 -9.32
CA ARG A 36 -12.23 8.56 -9.69
C ARG A 36 -11.23 7.59 -10.30
N GLN A 37 -11.10 6.40 -9.73
CA GLN A 37 -10.21 5.37 -10.23
C GLN A 37 -10.66 4.89 -11.61
N GLY A 38 -11.96 4.69 -11.85
CA GLY A 38 -12.49 4.35 -13.17
C GLY A 38 -12.17 5.39 -14.24
N ARG A 39 -12.21 6.69 -13.91
CA ARG A 39 -11.77 7.74 -14.85
C ARG A 39 -10.28 7.69 -15.18
N LEU A 40 -9.44 7.32 -14.23
CA LEU A 40 -8.00 7.13 -14.45
C LEU A 40 -7.74 5.86 -15.26
N ASP A 41 -8.47 4.78 -14.99
CA ASP A 41 -8.29 3.48 -15.61
C ASP A 41 -8.75 3.48 -17.07
N ASN A 42 -9.80 4.24 -17.40
CA ASN A 42 -10.27 4.44 -18.79
C ASN A 42 -9.22 5.11 -19.70
N ARG A 43 -8.14 5.68 -19.15
CA ARG A 43 -7.05 6.31 -19.92
C ARG A 43 -5.85 5.39 -20.09
N LYS A 44 -5.87 4.17 -19.53
CA LYS A 44 -4.74 3.25 -19.51
C LYS A 44 -4.99 2.06 -20.41
N ARG A 45 -3.91 1.42 -20.86
CA ARG A 45 -4.02 0.15 -21.57
C ARG A 45 -4.31 -0.97 -20.56
N PRO A 46 -5.02 -2.04 -20.97
CA PRO A 46 -5.27 -3.19 -20.09
C PRO A 46 -3.99 -3.78 -19.46
N ALA A 47 -2.90 -3.82 -20.23
CA ALA A 47 -1.61 -4.31 -19.74
C ALA A 47 -1.01 -3.45 -18.61
N ASP A 48 -1.30 -2.14 -18.59
CA ASP A 48 -0.83 -1.25 -17.52
C ASP A 48 -1.66 -1.46 -16.25
N LEU A 49 -2.97 -1.67 -16.38
CA LEU A 49 -3.87 -1.97 -15.26
C LEU A 49 -3.48 -3.27 -14.54
N LEU A 50 -3.07 -4.30 -15.29
CA LEU A 50 -2.60 -5.56 -14.73
C LEU A 50 -1.33 -5.42 -13.87
N ARG A 51 -0.58 -4.34 -14.06
CA ARG A 51 0.65 -4.05 -13.27
C ARG A 51 0.35 -3.25 -12.00
N GLU A 52 -0.87 -2.74 -11.83
CA GLU A 52 -1.26 -1.94 -10.66
C GLU A 52 -1.66 -2.80 -9.46
N THR A 53 -0.88 -3.85 -9.17
CA THR A 53 -1.13 -4.73 -8.04
C THR A 53 -0.37 -4.26 -6.79
N PRO A 54 -0.86 -4.58 -5.58
CA PRO A 54 -0.12 -4.33 -4.34
C PRO A 54 1.28 -4.95 -4.34
N GLY A 55 1.43 -6.14 -4.93
CA GLY A 55 2.72 -6.82 -5.06
C GLY A 55 3.71 -6.05 -5.93
N CYS A 56 3.27 -5.53 -7.08
CA CYS A 56 4.13 -4.70 -7.93
C CYS A 56 4.54 -3.39 -7.23
N ALA A 57 3.63 -2.78 -6.47
CA ALA A 57 3.94 -1.59 -5.68
C ALA A 57 5.00 -1.90 -4.60
N ALA A 58 4.85 -3.03 -3.90
CA ALA A 58 5.81 -3.49 -2.90
C ALA A 58 7.20 -3.73 -3.50
N ALA A 59 7.27 -4.41 -4.65
CA ALA A 59 8.52 -4.67 -5.36
C ALA A 59 9.22 -3.36 -5.77
N LEU A 60 8.48 -2.39 -6.32
CA LEU A 60 9.05 -1.10 -6.73
C LEU A 60 9.57 -0.29 -5.54
N LEU A 61 8.87 -0.29 -4.41
CA LEU A 61 9.35 0.39 -3.20
C LEU A 61 10.58 -0.30 -2.59
N SER A 62 10.64 -1.63 -2.68
CA SER A 62 11.81 -2.39 -2.27
C SER A 62 13.03 -2.05 -3.14
N LEU A 63 12.83 -1.98 -4.47
CA LEU A 63 13.88 -1.55 -5.41
C LEU A 63 14.29 -0.09 -5.21
N ALA A 64 13.36 0.76 -4.77
CA ALA A 64 13.66 2.14 -4.40
C ALA A 64 14.49 2.25 -3.11
N GLY A 65 14.66 1.16 -2.35
CA GLY A 65 15.50 1.11 -1.15
C GLY A 65 14.75 0.97 0.18
N ALA A 66 13.43 0.75 0.17
CA ALA A 66 12.70 0.48 1.40
C ALA A 66 13.07 -0.90 1.98
N ASN A 67 13.50 -0.93 3.24
CA ASN A 67 13.95 -2.16 3.92
C ASN A 67 12.78 -3.13 4.23
N ALA A 68 11.62 -2.57 4.56
CA ALA A 68 10.39 -3.33 4.75
C ALA A 68 9.23 -2.61 4.06
N VAL A 69 8.36 -3.37 3.41
CA VAL A 69 7.15 -2.83 2.77
C VAL A 69 5.93 -3.58 3.24
N VAL A 70 4.96 -2.85 3.80
CA VAL A 70 3.66 -3.38 4.20
C VAL A 70 2.64 -2.86 3.21
N VAL A 71 1.96 -3.78 2.54
CA VAL A 71 0.89 -3.46 1.58
C VAL A 71 -0.40 -4.16 1.96
N GLN A 72 -1.51 -3.51 1.65
CA GLN A 72 -2.82 -4.12 1.76
C GLN A 72 -3.08 -5.01 0.53
N ALA A 73 -3.21 -6.33 0.75
CA ALA A 73 -3.38 -7.29 -0.34
C ALA A 73 -4.78 -7.27 -0.98
N LEU A 74 -5.81 -6.98 -0.17
CA LEU A 74 -7.21 -7.02 -0.59
C LEU A 74 -7.88 -5.65 -0.41
N PRO A 75 -8.89 -5.31 -1.22
CA PRO A 75 -9.70 -4.12 -0.99
C PRO A 75 -10.34 -4.12 0.39
N ALA A 76 -10.40 -2.96 1.03
CA ALA A 76 -11.15 -2.78 2.27
C ALA A 76 -11.77 -1.39 2.32
N SER A 77 -12.74 -1.21 3.21
CA SER A 77 -13.32 0.09 3.47
C SER A 77 -12.25 1.05 4.02
N PRO A 78 -12.35 2.36 3.77
CA PRO A 78 -11.43 3.36 4.29
C PRO A 78 -11.31 3.29 5.83
N HIS A 79 -12.40 3.01 6.53
CA HIS A 79 -12.41 2.85 7.99
C HIS A 79 -11.58 1.66 8.44
N HIS A 80 -11.75 0.50 7.80
CA HIS A 80 -10.98 -0.69 8.14
C HIS A 80 -9.48 -0.49 7.86
N ALA A 81 -9.14 0.06 6.70
CA ALA A 81 -7.75 0.30 6.33
C ALA A 81 -7.07 1.33 7.25
N ALA A 82 -7.77 2.42 7.59
CA ALA A 82 -7.27 3.41 8.56
C ALA A 82 -7.04 2.80 9.94
N ARG A 83 -7.95 1.91 10.40
CA ARG A 83 -7.78 1.17 11.66
C ARG A 83 -6.54 0.28 11.64
N VAL A 84 -6.33 -0.47 10.56
CA VAL A 84 -5.16 -1.34 10.40
C VAL A 84 -3.87 -0.53 10.39
N VAL A 85 -3.80 0.53 9.59
CA VAL A 85 -2.61 1.40 9.51
C VAL A 85 -2.29 2.02 10.88
N ARG A 86 -3.31 2.54 11.58
CA ARG A 86 -3.12 3.07 12.94
C ARG A 86 -2.64 2.01 13.92
N GLY A 87 -3.18 0.80 13.83
CA GLY A 87 -2.76 -0.33 14.65
C GLY A 87 -1.29 -0.72 14.40
N VAL A 88 -0.86 -0.76 13.13
CA VAL A 88 0.55 -1.06 12.78
C VAL A 88 1.45 0.02 13.34
N LEU A 89 1.13 1.29 13.10
CA LEU A 89 1.94 2.41 13.56
C LEU A 89 1.99 2.49 15.10
N GLY A 90 0.88 2.19 15.78
CA GLY A 90 0.82 2.12 17.24
C GLY A 90 1.71 1.02 17.82
N ALA A 91 1.61 -0.21 17.29
CA ALA A 91 2.46 -1.31 17.73
C ALA A 91 3.95 -1.03 17.50
N LEU A 92 4.31 -0.39 16.38
CA LEU A 92 5.68 0.03 16.11
C LEU A 92 6.17 1.12 17.09
N TRP A 93 5.28 2.02 17.50
CA TRP A 93 5.57 3.03 18.53
C TRP A 93 5.88 2.38 19.87
N ASP A 94 5.17 1.29 20.19
CA ASP A 94 5.39 0.44 21.36
C ASP A 94 6.56 -0.54 21.20
N LYS A 95 7.44 -0.30 20.22
CA LYS A 95 8.66 -1.07 19.93
C LYS A 95 8.43 -2.51 19.46
N ALA A 96 7.22 -2.87 19.05
CA ALA A 96 6.99 -4.13 18.37
C ALA A 96 7.75 -4.16 17.03
N THR A 97 8.12 -5.36 16.59
CA THR A 97 8.63 -5.56 15.23
C THR A 97 7.50 -5.38 14.21
N VAL A 98 7.86 -5.12 12.95
CA VAL A 98 6.87 -5.03 11.85
C VAL A 98 6.07 -6.33 11.73
N GLY A 99 6.71 -7.48 11.93
CA GLY A 99 6.04 -8.79 11.89
C GLY A 99 4.99 -8.93 12.98
N GLU A 100 5.34 -8.62 14.22
CA GLU A 100 4.41 -8.66 15.36
C GLU A 100 3.24 -7.69 15.17
N ALA A 101 3.52 -6.46 14.71
CA ALA A 101 2.50 -5.46 14.44
C ALA A 101 1.48 -5.95 13.39
N VAL A 102 1.93 -6.61 12.32
CA VAL A 102 1.04 -7.13 11.27
C VAL A 102 0.28 -8.38 11.73
N VAL A 103 0.94 -9.30 12.44
CA VAL A 103 0.31 -10.54 12.94
C VAL A 103 -0.73 -10.23 14.01
N GLY A 104 -0.43 -9.34 14.95
CA GLY A 104 -1.35 -8.93 16.01
C GLY A 104 -2.64 -8.29 15.49
N LEU A 105 -2.63 -7.73 14.28
CA LEU A 105 -3.84 -7.17 13.65
C LEU A 105 -4.66 -8.20 12.90
N ARG A 106 -4.06 -9.31 12.46
CA ARG A 106 -4.79 -10.43 11.86
C ARG A 106 -5.64 -11.16 12.89
N THR A 107 -5.17 -11.27 14.14
CA THR A 107 -5.88 -11.96 15.22
C THR A 107 -7.06 -11.16 15.79
N VAL A 108 -7.05 -9.82 15.67
CA VAL A 108 -8.12 -8.93 16.16
C VAL A 108 -9.22 -8.69 15.09
N ALA A 109 -9.02 -9.18 13.87
CA ALA A 109 -9.92 -8.95 12.73
C ALA A 109 -10.91 -10.09 12.45
N VAL A 110 -11.11 -11.02 13.39
CA VAL A 110 -12.14 -12.08 13.33
C VAL A 110 -13.35 -11.68 14.14
#